data_AF-A0A075KA15-F1
#
_entry.id   AF-A0A075KA15-F1
#
_cell.length_a   1.000
_cell.length_b   1.000
_cell.length_c   1.000
_cell.angle_alpha   90.00
_cell.angle_beta   90.00
_cell.angle_gamma   90.00
#
_symmetry.space_group_name_H-M   'P 1'
#
loop_
_entity.id
_entity.type
_entity.pdbx_description
1 polymer ?
#
loop_
_entity_poly.entity_id
_entity_poly.type
_entity_poly.pdbx_seq_one_letter_code
_entity_poly.pdbx_strand_id
1 'polypeptide(L)'
;MKRSQTRKPMSMDLEHIRMLHNEAIEQLDLMYTTLEAAEHASDTTRDSLDDISINHWDAYLDVIHLISMHDEDMSTSMKKYTMLIGEAQDNVGERQIGLHRVFLIYLLLALLRRHHRMEHIFGLRGSPMSDYLQESLTMEREHIAHLITVAQKLM
;
A
#
# COMPACT_ATOMS: atom_id res chain seq x y z
N MET A 1 -9.32 -2.46 42.17
CA MET A 1 -8.26 -2.23 41.16
C MET A 1 -8.44 -3.24 40.04
N LYS A 2 -8.96 -2.82 38.87
CA LYS A 2 -9.07 -3.70 37.69
C LYS A 2 -7.67 -3.86 37.09
N ARG A 3 -7.14 -5.09 37.09
CA ARG A 3 -5.88 -5.42 36.41
C ARG A 3 -6.05 -5.10 34.93
N SER A 4 -5.35 -4.07 34.45
CA SER A 4 -5.11 -3.85 33.04
C SER A 4 -4.38 -5.08 32.51
N GLN A 5 -5.10 -5.93 31.77
CA GLN A 5 -4.47 -6.96 30.94
C GLN A 5 -3.59 -6.21 29.95
N THR A 6 -2.28 -6.21 30.20
CA THR A 6 -1.29 -5.91 29.18
C THR A 6 -1.55 -6.87 28.03
N ARG A 7 -2.12 -6.37 26.93
CA ARG A 7 -2.12 -7.07 25.65
C ARG A 7 -0.66 -7.42 25.40
N LYS A 8 -0.31 -8.71 25.53
CA LYS A 8 0.98 -9.18 25.04
C LYS A 8 1.05 -8.78 23.57
N PRO A 9 2.15 -8.17 23.10
CA PRO A 9 2.30 -7.89 21.68
C PRO A 9 2.07 -9.21 20.94
N MET A 10 1.07 -9.21 20.06
CA MET A 10 0.76 -10.38 19.26
C MET A 10 2.04 -10.66 18.47
N SER A 11 2.67 -11.81 18.68
CA SER A 11 3.87 -12.17 17.93
C SER A 11 3.49 -12.14 16.45
N MET A 12 4.05 -11.18 15.73
CA MET A 12 3.86 -10.99 14.30
C MET A 12 4.01 -12.33 13.58
N ASP A 13 2.91 -12.85 13.03
CA ASP A 13 2.94 -14.04 12.19
C ASP A 13 3.50 -13.63 10.83
N LEU A 14 4.79 -13.89 10.64
CA LEU A 14 5.53 -13.47 9.46
C LEU A 14 4.97 -14.10 8.19
N GLU A 15 4.49 -15.34 8.25
CA GLU A 15 3.95 -16.01 7.07
C GLU A 15 2.63 -15.38 6.69
N HIS A 16 1.81 -15.03 7.68
CA HIS A 16 0.59 -14.25 7.44
C HIS A 16 0.89 -12.87 6.84
N ILE A 17 1.90 -12.15 7.34
CA ILE A 17 2.28 -10.84 6.77
C ILE A 17 2.84 -10.96 5.35
N ARG A 18 3.63 -12.00 5.05
CA ARG A 18 4.11 -12.27 3.68
C ARG A 18 2.94 -12.55 2.75
N MET A 19 1.97 -13.35 3.20
CA MET A 19 0.74 -13.62 2.46
C MET A 19 -0.03 -12.33 2.16
N LEU A 20 -0.23 -11.45 3.15
CA LEU A 20 -0.87 -10.14 2.93
C LEU A 20 -0.09 -9.24 1.96
N HIS A 21 1.24 -9.28 1.99
CA HIS A 21 2.04 -8.54 1.00
C HIS A 21 1.91 -9.12 -0.42
N ASN A 22 1.73 -10.43 -0.57
CA ASN A 22 1.40 -11.04 -1.86
C ASN A 22 -0.01 -10.64 -2.34
N GLU A 23 -1.02 -10.64 -1.47
CA GLU A 23 -2.36 -10.15 -1.81
C GLU A 23 -2.31 -8.67 -2.25
N ALA A 24 -1.49 -7.85 -1.57
CA ALA A 24 -1.28 -6.47 -1.95
C ALA A 24 -0.64 -6.34 -3.34
N ILE A 25 0.33 -7.20 -3.68
CA ILE A 25 0.94 -7.27 -5.01
C ILE A 25 -0.11 -7.62 -6.06
N GLU A 26 -0.93 -8.65 -5.80
CA GLU A 26 -1.98 -9.10 -6.73
C GLU A 26 -2.97 -7.97 -7.05
N GLN A 27 -3.43 -7.22 -6.05
CA GLN A 27 -4.34 -6.10 -6.29
C GLN A 27 -3.68 -4.98 -7.12
N LEU A 28 -2.40 -4.68 -6.87
CA LEU A 28 -1.66 -3.67 -7.63
C LEU A 28 -1.40 -4.11 -9.06
N ASP A 29 -1.12 -5.39 -9.31
CA ASP A 29 -0.94 -5.94 -10.67
C ASP A 29 -2.25 -5.93 -11.46
N LEU A 30 -3.37 -6.26 -10.82
CA LEU A 30 -4.70 -6.17 -11.43
C LEU A 30 -5.02 -4.71 -11.79
N MET A 31 -4.78 -3.77 -10.88
CA MET A 31 -4.95 -2.34 -11.13
C MET A 31 -4.03 -1.83 -12.26
N TYR A 32 -2.77 -2.25 -12.27
CA TYR A 32 -1.83 -1.93 -13.35
C TYR A 32 -2.40 -2.39 -14.71
N THR A 33 -2.88 -3.63 -14.78
CA THR A 33 -3.43 -4.23 -15.99
C THR A 33 -4.65 -3.47 -16.49
N THR A 34 -5.54 -3.08 -15.58
CA THR A 34 -6.78 -2.36 -15.93
C THR A 34 -6.49 -0.94 -16.41
N LEU A 35 -5.54 -0.24 -15.78
CA LEU A 35 -5.10 1.08 -16.25
C LEU A 35 -4.37 1.00 -17.60
N GLU A 36 -3.49 0.03 -17.80
CA GLU A 36 -2.82 -0.15 -19.10
C GLU A 36 -3.83 -0.45 -20.21
N ALA A 37 -4.84 -1.29 -19.94
CA ALA A 37 -5.93 -1.55 -20.87
C ALA A 37 -6.79 -0.31 -21.13
N ALA A 38 -7.07 0.48 -20.09
CA ALA A 38 -7.87 1.71 -20.20
C ALA A 38 -7.20 2.76 -21.11
N GLU A 39 -5.87 2.84 -21.11
CA GLU A 39 -5.12 3.75 -21.97
C GLU A 39 -5.34 3.50 -23.46
N HIS A 40 -5.65 2.25 -23.84
CA HIS A 40 -5.87 1.83 -25.22
C HIS A 40 -7.37 1.68 -25.58
N ALA A 41 -8.26 1.88 -24.61
CA ALA A 41 -9.70 1.72 -24.77
C ALA A 41 -10.38 3.06 -25.11
N SER A 42 -11.54 2.99 -25.77
CA SER A 42 -12.38 4.16 -26.05
C SER A 42 -13.62 4.22 -25.15
N ASP A 43 -14.06 5.45 -24.88
CA ASP A 43 -15.34 5.83 -24.25
C ASP A 43 -15.77 4.90 -23.11
N THR A 44 -16.88 4.17 -23.28
CA THR A 44 -17.54 3.39 -22.21
C THR A 44 -16.67 2.27 -21.63
N THR A 45 -15.80 1.69 -22.45
CA THR A 45 -14.90 0.62 -21.98
C THR A 45 -13.79 1.20 -21.11
N ARG A 46 -13.28 2.37 -21.47
CA ARG A 46 -12.28 3.07 -20.66
C ARG A 46 -12.85 3.46 -19.31
N ASP A 47 -14.04 4.04 -19.28
CA ASP A 47 -14.68 4.46 -18.03
C ASP A 47 -14.95 3.26 -17.11
N SER A 48 -15.38 2.12 -17.69
CA SER A 48 -15.55 0.86 -16.93
C SER A 48 -14.22 0.32 -16.37
N LEU A 49 -13.12 0.43 -17.13
CA LEU A 49 -11.79 0.00 -16.69
C LEU A 49 -11.22 0.92 -15.62
N ASP A 50 -11.48 2.24 -15.69
CA ASP A 50 -11.11 3.19 -14.65
C ASP A 50 -11.86 2.86 -13.34
N ASP A 51 -13.16 2.53 -13.39
CA ASP A 51 -13.93 2.07 -12.23
C ASP A 51 -13.39 0.76 -11.62
N ILE A 52 -13.03 -0.22 -12.47
CA ILE A 52 -12.41 -1.47 -12.01
C ILE A 52 -11.06 -1.19 -11.34
N SER A 53 -10.28 -0.25 -11.88
CA SER A 53 -8.99 0.15 -11.30
C SER A 53 -9.16 0.75 -9.90
N ILE A 54 -10.20 1.55 -9.67
CA ILE A 54 -10.55 2.08 -8.34
C ILE A 54 -10.90 0.94 -7.38
N ASN A 55 -11.68 -0.05 -7.83
CA ASN A 55 -12.05 -1.18 -6.97
C ASN A 55 -10.81 -1.97 -6.51
N HIS A 56 -9.84 -2.18 -7.40
CA HIS A 56 -8.57 -2.82 -7.02
C HIS A 56 -7.73 -1.95 -6.09
N TRP A 57 -7.76 -0.63 -6.25
CA TRP A 57 -7.13 0.29 -5.31
C TRP A 57 -7.75 0.21 -3.90
N ASP A 58 -9.08 0.22 -3.81
CA ASP A 58 -9.78 0.12 -2.53
C ASP A 58 -9.50 -1.24 -1.85
N ALA A 59 -9.54 -2.33 -2.62
CA ALA A 59 -9.17 -3.66 -2.12
C ALA A 59 -7.71 -3.71 -1.64
N TYR A 60 -6.79 -3.05 -2.35
CA TYR A 60 -5.41 -2.90 -1.92
C TYR A 60 -5.30 -2.13 -0.59
N LEU A 61 -6.06 -1.04 -0.40
CA LEU A 61 -6.09 -0.30 0.87
C LEU A 61 -6.63 -1.13 2.03
N ASP A 62 -7.61 -2.01 1.78
CA ASP A 62 -8.09 -2.96 2.79
C ASP A 62 -6.98 -3.94 3.21
N VAL A 63 -6.20 -4.46 2.26
CA VAL A 63 -5.03 -5.30 2.56
C VAL A 63 -3.97 -4.52 3.37
N ILE A 64 -3.70 -3.26 3.03
CA ILE A 64 -2.80 -2.40 3.81
C ILE A 64 -3.33 -2.17 5.23
N HIS A 65 -4.65 -2.04 5.40
CA HIS A 65 -5.26 -1.95 6.72
C HIS A 65 -5.01 -3.22 7.54
N LEU A 66 -5.20 -4.41 6.95
CA LEU A 66 -4.89 -5.68 7.59
C LEU A 66 -3.40 -5.77 7.98
N ILE A 67 -2.48 -5.43 7.07
CA ILE A 67 -1.04 -5.39 7.38
C ILE A 67 -0.78 -4.45 8.56
N SER A 68 -1.40 -3.27 8.59
CA SER A 68 -1.25 -2.29 9.67
C SER A 68 -1.82 -2.75 11.01
N MET A 69 -2.77 -3.70 11.02
CA MET A 69 -3.24 -4.32 12.25
C MET A 69 -2.23 -5.32 12.84
N HIS A 70 -1.36 -5.89 12.00
CA HIS A 70 -0.36 -6.89 12.38
C HIS A 70 1.07 -6.31 12.51
N ASP A 71 1.31 -5.15 11.90
CA ASP A 71 2.59 -4.43 11.89
C ASP A 71 2.42 -3.00 12.44
N GLU A 72 2.80 -2.83 13.71
CA GLU A 72 2.69 -1.54 14.41
C GLU A 72 3.55 -0.43 13.76
N ASP A 73 4.70 -0.78 13.18
CA ASP A 73 5.55 0.18 12.48
C ASP A 73 4.87 0.65 11.19
N MET A 74 4.23 -0.26 10.46
CA MET A 74 3.43 0.10 9.28
C MET A 74 2.27 1.02 9.68
N SER A 75 1.53 0.68 10.75
CA SER A 75 0.45 1.54 11.27
C SER A 75 0.93 2.96 11.59
N THR A 76 2.12 3.07 12.18
CA THR A 76 2.73 4.35 12.54
C THR A 76 3.11 5.15 11.30
N SER A 77 3.76 4.52 10.32
CA SER A 77 4.11 5.14 9.04
C SER A 77 2.87 5.62 8.30
N MET A 78 1.82 4.80 8.20
CA MET A 78 0.56 5.19 7.56
C MET A 78 -0.05 6.42 8.24
N LYS A 79 -0.18 6.43 9.57
CA LYS A 79 -0.70 7.59 10.32
C LYS A 79 0.11 8.85 10.09
N LYS A 80 1.45 8.75 10.12
CA LYS A 80 2.36 9.87 9.87
C LYS A 80 2.06 10.52 8.52
N TYR A 81 1.92 9.73 7.46
CA TYR A 81 1.65 10.27 6.13
C TYR A 81 0.19 10.70 5.92
N THR A 82 -0.79 10.03 6.54
CA THR A 82 -2.19 10.50 6.52
C THR A 82 -2.37 11.85 7.21
N MET A 83 -1.72 12.06 8.37
CA MET A 83 -1.77 13.35 9.08
C MET A 83 -1.18 14.49 8.25
N LEU A 84 -0.07 14.24 7.54
CA LEU A 84 0.54 15.22 6.62
C LEU A 84 -0.39 15.62 5.45
N ILE A 85 -1.41 14.82 5.12
CA ILE A 85 -2.42 15.15 4.11
C ILE A 85 -3.58 15.93 4.71
N GLY A 86 -4.03 15.55 5.92
CA GLY A 86 -5.15 16.19 6.60
C GLY A 86 -4.93 17.69 6.87
N GLU A 87 -3.67 18.11 6.98
CA GLU A 87 -3.28 19.52 7.08
C GLU A 87 -3.26 20.26 5.72
N ALA A 88 -3.34 19.53 4.60
CA ALA A 88 -3.11 20.03 3.25
C ALA A 88 -4.33 19.97 2.30
N GLN A 89 -5.47 19.39 2.69
CA GLN A 89 -6.64 19.23 1.81
C GLN A 89 -7.89 19.96 2.32
N ASP A 90 -8.24 21.04 1.60
CA ASP A 90 -9.49 21.80 1.71
C ASP A 90 -10.28 21.81 0.38
N ASN A 91 -9.96 20.93 -0.58
CA ASN A 91 -10.71 20.84 -1.84
C ASN A 91 -10.66 19.42 -2.42
N VAL A 92 -11.73 18.65 -2.22
CA VAL A 92 -11.98 17.38 -2.91
C VAL A 92 -12.47 17.71 -4.32
N GLY A 93 -11.55 17.77 -5.27
CA GLY A 93 -11.88 17.87 -6.70
C GLY A 93 -12.34 16.52 -7.26
N GLU A 94 -13.11 16.57 -8.35
CA GLU A 94 -13.56 15.39 -9.11
C GLU A 94 -12.39 14.46 -9.48
N ARG A 95 -12.63 13.14 -9.41
CA ARG A 95 -11.66 12.07 -9.66
C ARG A 95 -10.89 12.29 -10.97
N GLN A 96 -9.55 12.30 -10.92
CA GLN A 96 -8.69 12.70 -12.05
C GLN A 96 -7.88 11.55 -12.67
N ILE A 97 -8.27 10.30 -12.44
CA ILE A 97 -7.53 9.10 -12.89
C ILE A 97 -7.15 9.18 -14.37
N GLY A 98 -8.08 9.60 -15.23
CA GLY A 98 -7.83 9.72 -16.67
C GLY A 98 -6.76 10.76 -17.04
N LEU A 99 -6.55 11.81 -16.24
CA LEU A 99 -5.53 12.83 -16.48
C LEU A 99 -4.14 12.39 -16.00
N HIS A 100 -4.09 11.55 -14.96
CA HIS A 100 -2.84 11.13 -14.31
C HIS A 100 -2.48 9.67 -14.54
N ARG A 101 -3.14 8.98 -15.48
CA ARG A 101 -3.04 7.52 -15.67
C ARG A 101 -1.60 7.02 -15.79
N VAL A 102 -0.79 7.63 -16.66
CA VAL A 102 0.62 7.28 -16.85
C VAL A 102 1.42 7.45 -15.56
N PHE A 103 1.16 8.51 -14.80
CA PHE A 103 1.84 8.76 -13.53
C PHE A 103 1.41 7.76 -12.46
N LEU A 104 0.11 7.41 -12.39
CA LEU A 104 -0.42 6.36 -11.54
C LEU A 104 0.25 5.02 -11.84
N ILE A 105 0.41 4.64 -13.11
CA ILE A 105 1.12 3.41 -13.51
C ILE A 105 2.55 3.38 -12.92
N TYR A 106 3.31 4.48 -13.01
CA TYR A 106 4.64 4.53 -12.41
C TYR A 106 4.64 4.41 -10.88
N LEU A 107 3.63 4.97 -10.21
CA LEU A 107 3.45 4.83 -8.78
C LEU A 107 3.10 3.40 -8.37
N LEU A 108 2.22 2.72 -9.13
CA LEU A 108 1.90 1.30 -8.91
C LEU A 108 3.13 0.43 -9.06
N LEU A 109 3.93 0.63 -10.12
CA LEU A 109 5.20 -0.07 -10.28
C LEU A 109 6.18 0.18 -9.13
N ALA A 110 6.18 1.39 -8.56
CA ALA A 110 6.98 1.69 -7.39
C ALA A 110 6.48 0.93 -6.15
N LEU A 111 5.16 0.91 -5.91
CA LEU A 111 4.52 0.17 -4.81
C LEU A 111 4.77 -1.33 -4.91
N LEU A 112 4.56 -1.92 -6.08
CA LEU A 112 4.86 -3.33 -6.37
C LEU A 112 6.28 -3.70 -5.97
N ARG A 113 7.27 -2.90 -6.41
CA ARG A 113 8.68 -3.12 -6.04
C ARG A 113 8.92 -3.05 -4.53
N ARG A 114 8.21 -2.18 -3.81
CA ARG A 114 8.32 -2.07 -2.34
C ARG A 114 7.71 -3.29 -1.65
N HIS A 115 6.55 -3.77 -2.10
CA HIS A 115 5.94 -4.98 -1.55
C HIS A 115 6.77 -6.24 -1.80
N HIS A 116 7.34 -6.41 -2.99
CA HIS A 116 8.28 -7.51 -3.26
C HIS A 116 9.52 -7.44 -2.35
N ARG A 117 10.04 -6.24 -2.08
CA ARG A 117 11.16 -6.08 -1.13
C ARG A 117 10.76 -6.44 0.29
N MET A 118 9.58 -6.03 0.74
CA MET A 118 9.05 -6.41 2.07
C MET A 118 8.94 -7.92 2.20
N GLU A 119 8.32 -8.59 1.23
CA GLU A 119 8.18 -10.06 1.18
C GLU A 119 9.54 -10.75 1.26
N HIS A 120 10.50 -10.28 0.45
CA HIS A 120 11.87 -10.80 0.46
C HIS A 120 12.55 -10.62 1.82
N ILE A 121 12.50 -9.43 2.42
CA ILE A 121 13.14 -9.14 3.71
C ILE A 121 12.53 -10.00 4.83
N PHE A 122 11.20 -10.18 4.84
CA PHE A 122 10.55 -11.08 5.80
C PHE A 122 11.00 -12.55 5.63
N GLY A 123 11.31 -12.97 4.41
CA GLY A 123 11.90 -14.29 4.12
C GLY A 123 13.34 -14.49 4.63
N LEU A 124 14.06 -13.42 5.00
CA LEU A 124 15.46 -13.47 5.44
C LEU A 124 15.64 -13.54 6.97
N ARG A 125 14.56 -13.67 7.76
CA ARG A 125 14.64 -13.62 9.23
C ARG A 125 15.43 -14.82 9.79
N GLY A 126 16.48 -14.53 10.57
CA GLY A 126 17.47 -15.50 11.05
C GLY A 126 18.91 -15.24 10.53
N SER A 127 19.06 -14.28 9.62
CA SER A 127 20.35 -13.81 9.11
C SER A 127 21.16 -13.01 10.16
N PRO A 128 22.50 -13.08 10.16
CA PRO A 128 23.37 -12.31 11.06
C PRO A 128 23.31 -10.78 10.86
N MET A 129 22.56 -10.28 9.86
CA MET A 129 22.40 -8.84 9.56
C MET A 129 21.06 -8.27 10.10
N SER A 130 20.66 -8.63 11.32
CA SER A 130 19.35 -8.24 11.89
C SER A 130 19.08 -6.73 11.86
N ASP A 131 20.09 -5.93 12.19
CA ASP A 131 19.94 -4.49 12.37
C ASP A 131 19.73 -3.79 11.02
N TYR A 132 20.49 -4.22 9.99
CA TYR A 132 20.34 -3.75 8.62
C TYR A 132 18.96 -4.11 8.04
N LEU A 133 18.48 -5.32 8.30
CA LEU A 133 17.16 -5.76 7.84
C LEU A 133 16.04 -4.96 8.54
N GLN A 134 16.21 -4.62 9.83
CA GLN A 134 15.25 -3.81 10.57
C GLN A 134 15.19 -2.36 10.06
N GLU A 135 16.33 -1.75 9.75
CA GLU A 135 16.38 -0.42 9.13
C GLU A 135 15.74 -0.45 7.74
N SER A 136 16.03 -1.50 6.95
CA SER A 136 15.43 -1.70 5.63
C SER A 136 13.90 -1.82 5.71
N LEU A 137 13.36 -2.60 6.65
CA LEU A 137 11.91 -2.71 6.86
C LEU A 137 11.28 -1.36 7.22
N THR A 138 11.94 -0.57 8.06
CA THR A 138 11.47 0.77 8.42
C THR A 138 11.37 1.67 7.19
N MET A 139 12.42 1.73 6.39
CA MET A 139 12.43 2.52 5.15
C MET A 139 11.36 2.07 4.15
N GLU A 140 11.19 0.77 3.97
CA GLU A 140 10.19 0.23 3.03
C GLU A 140 8.75 0.57 3.46
N ARG A 141 8.44 0.52 4.76
CA ARG A 141 7.13 0.95 5.30
C ARG A 141 6.87 2.44 5.06
N GLU A 142 7.85 3.29 5.31
CA GLU A 142 7.73 4.73 5.06
C GLU A 142 7.52 5.02 3.57
N HIS A 143 8.27 4.35 2.69
CA HIS A 143 8.10 4.50 1.24
C HIS A 143 6.72 4.03 0.77
N ILE A 144 6.22 2.89 1.26
CA ILE A 144 4.88 2.40 0.94
C ILE A 144 3.84 3.44 1.38
N ALA A 145 3.86 3.87 2.63
CA ALA A 145 2.92 4.86 3.15
C ALA A 145 2.93 6.18 2.37
N HIS A 146 4.12 6.65 1.99
CA HIS A 146 4.28 7.86 1.18
C HIS A 146 3.72 7.69 -0.24
N LEU A 147 4.02 6.58 -0.91
CA LEU A 147 3.54 6.32 -2.27
C LEU A 147 2.01 6.15 -2.29
N ILE A 148 1.43 5.47 -1.31
CA ILE A 148 -0.02 5.36 -1.15
C ILE A 148 -0.65 6.75 -1.06
N THR A 149 -0.07 7.60 -0.21
CA THR A 149 -0.50 8.99 -0.02
C THR A 149 -0.48 9.79 -1.32
N VAL A 150 0.58 9.66 -2.13
CA VAL A 150 0.67 10.35 -3.42
C VAL A 150 -0.35 9.80 -4.40
N ALA A 151 -0.52 8.48 -4.46
CA ALA A 151 -1.50 7.84 -5.33
C ALA A 151 -2.94 8.27 -4.98
N GLN A 152 -3.31 8.30 -3.70
CA GLN A 152 -4.63 8.77 -3.24
C GLN A 152 -4.95 10.21 -3.64
N LYS A 153 -3.94 11.07 -3.83
CA LYS A 153 -4.15 12.46 -4.28
C LYS A 153 -4.45 12.59 -5.77
N LEU A 154 -4.13 11.56 -6.54
CA LEU A 154 -4.21 11.57 -8.00
C LEU A 154 -5.41 10.79 -8.53
N MET A 155 -6.00 9.95 -7.68
CA MET A 155 -7.25 9.23 -7.93
C MET A 155 -8.44 10.10 -7.55
#